data_AF-A0A2J7Q6T3-F1
#
_entry.id   AF-A0A2J7Q6T3-F1
#
_cell.length_a   1.000
_cell.length_b   1.000
_cell.length_c   1.000
_cell.angle_alpha   90.00
_cell.angle_beta   90.00
_cell.angle_gamma   90.00
#
_symmetry.space_group_name_H-M   'P 1'
#
loop_
_entity.id
_entity.type
_entity.pdbx_description
1 polymer ?
#
loop_
_entity_poly.entity_id
_entity_poly.type
_entity_poly.pdbx_seq_one_letter_code
_entity_poly.pdbx_strand_id
1 'polypeptide(L)'
;MNMKSQNDLCPTLFLLTKCVRHHRSIRKFLRQRVLPPLTEVHTRPEEGSTLRNKLCRLLTTPFTQVRGLVEEFLFILCKENVMRMVKYTGYGNAAGFLAKRGAMLGGSGNLDSGSGAQYSSDSEDSDTEEYKKYKSQINIMTGCYEKPHPNPMASMSEEQKEYEALELVKKLDQLARDGVVQPCRIGEDGRPEPVGQVLELIEDISQQQPKPTQDDD
;
A
#
# COMPACT_ATOMS: atom_id res chain seq x y z
N MET A 1 22.09 10.88 3.56
CA MET A 1 21.59 11.95 4.45
C MET A 1 22.53 12.02 5.64
N ASN A 2 23.17 13.16 5.92
CA ASN A 2 24.13 13.29 7.03
C ASN A 2 23.39 13.50 8.37
N MET A 3 24.01 13.10 9.49
CA MET A 3 23.43 13.14 10.83
C MET A 3 22.96 14.54 11.27
N LYS A 4 23.65 15.61 10.81
CA LYS A 4 23.21 17.00 11.01
C LYS A 4 21.84 17.30 10.39
N SER A 5 21.58 16.81 9.18
CA SER A 5 20.30 17.02 8.49
C SER A 5 19.13 16.28 9.17
N GLN A 6 19.41 15.26 10.00
CA GLN A 6 18.38 14.55 10.77
C GLN A 6 17.95 15.34 12.00
N ASN A 7 18.92 15.95 12.69
CA ASN A 7 18.66 16.76 13.88
C ASN A 7 17.76 17.97 13.59
N ASP A 8 17.81 18.53 12.37
CA ASP A 8 16.94 19.63 11.97
C ASP A 8 15.58 19.13 11.42
N LEU A 9 15.58 17.99 10.72
CA LEU A 9 14.37 17.48 10.08
C LEU A 9 13.40 16.86 11.09
N CYS A 10 13.89 16.10 12.07
CA CYS A 10 13.03 15.41 13.04
C CYS A 10 12.15 16.37 13.85
N PRO A 11 12.67 17.44 14.48
CA PRO A 11 11.84 18.40 15.21
C PRO A 11 10.83 19.10 14.30
N THR A 12 11.24 19.44 13.08
CA THR A 12 10.37 20.08 12.09
C THR A 12 9.21 19.17 11.69
N LEU A 13 9.50 17.92 11.32
CA LEU A 13 8.47 16.93 10.99
C LEU A 13 7.55 16.66 12.19
N PHE A 14 8.12 16.52 13.39
CA PHE A 14 7.33 16.31 14.60
C PHE A 14 6.34 17.45 14.85
N LEU A 15 6.80 18.71 14.77
CA LEU A 15 5.94 19.88 14.90
C LEU A 15 4.84 19.89 13.83
N LEU A 16 5.20 19.67 12.56
CA LEU A 16 4.24 19.62 11.46
C LEU A 16 3.19 18.53 11.67
N THR A 17 3.60 17.33 12.09
CA THR A 17 2.72 16.19 12.42
C THR A 17 1.72 16.57 13.50
N LYS A 18 2.16 17.24 14.57
CA LYS A 18 1.25 17.73 15.62
C LYS A 18 0.29 18.81 15.09
N CYS A 19 0.79 19.76 14.31
CA CYS A 19 -0.05 20.80 13.71
C CYS A 19 -1.12 20.22 12.79
N VAL A 20 -0.79 19.28 11.90
CA VAL A 20 -1.76 18.67 10.98
C VAL A 20 -2.76 17.77 11.69
N ARG A 21 -2.38 17.15 12.81
CA ARG A 21 -3.30 16.34 13.61
C ARG A 21 -4.41 17.22 14.21
N HIS A 22 -4.04 18.33 14.83
CA HIS A 22 -4.97 19.14 15.62
C HIS A 22 -5.65 20.27 14.84
N HIS A 23 -5.08 20.76 13.74
CA HIS A 23 -5.63 21.89 12.97
C HIS A 23 -6.05 21.48 11.55
N ARG A 24 -7.36 21.45 11.29
CA ARG A 24 -7.94 21.11 9.98
C ARG A 24 -7.46 22.03 8.86
N SER A 25 -7.35 23.34 9.11
CA SER A 25 -6.89 24.32 8.12
C SER A 25 -5.45 24.04 7.67
N ILE A 26 -4.55 23.80 8.62
CA ILE A 26 -3.15 23.44 8.35
C ILE A 26 -3.07 22.11 7.60
N ARG A 27 -3.84 21.11 8.03
CA ARG A 27 -3.91 19.81 7.34
C ARG A 27 -4.35 19.96 5.89
N LYS A 28 -5.39 20.75 5.60
CA LYS A 28 -5.87 20.99 4.24
C LYS A 28 -4.82 21.72 3.39
N PHE A 29 -4.18 22.74 3.95
CA PHE A 29 -3.11 23.48 3.27
C PHE A 29 -1.91 22.60 2.95
N LEU A 30 -1.42 21.82 3.92
CA LEU A 30 -0.28 20.92 3.72
C LEU A 30 -0.65 19.73 2.83
N ARG A 31 -1.88 19.23 2.89
CA ARG A 31 -2.38 18.21 1.97
C ARG A 31 -2.24 18.68 0.52
N GLN A 32 -2.70 19.90 0.21
CA GLN A 32 -2.60 20.47 -1.15
C GLN A 32 -1.15 20.67 -1.61
N ARG A 33 -0.22 20.99 -0.70
CA ARG A 33 1.20 21.24 -1.02
C ARG A 33 2.03 19.96 -1.12
N VAL A 34 1.79 19.00 -0.23
CA VAL A 34 2.59 17.77 -0.10
C VAL A 34 2.06 16.69 -1.03
N LEU A 35 0.74 16.49 -1.04
CA LEU A 35 0.06 15.47 -1.84
C LEU A 35 -0.98 16.17 -2.71
N PRO A 36 -0.61 16.91 -3.78
CA PRO A 36 -1.61 17.45 -4.71
C PRO A 36 -2.42 16.29 -5.36
N PRO A 37 -3.60 16.56 -5.95
CA PRO A 37 -4.29 15.57 -6.79
C PRO A 37 -3.32 14.94 -7.80
N LEU A 38 -3.36 13.61 -7.96
CA LEU A 38 -2.37 12.90 -8.78
C LEU A 38 -2.60 13.20 -10.26
N THR A 39 -1.66 13.84 -10.93
CA THR A 39 -1.64 13.94 -12.39
C THR A 39 -0.68 12.90 -12.98
N GLU A 40 0.52 12.81 -12.41
CA GLU A 40 1.55 11.86 -12.84
C GLU A 40 1.37 10.48 -12.21
N VAL A 41 0.93 9.52 -13.04
CA VAL A 41 0.75 8.10 -12.65
C VAL A 41 1.80 7.16 -13.25
N HIS A 42 2.63 7.61 -14.18
CA HIS A 42 3.60 6.75 -14.89
C HIS A 42 4.95 6.60 -14.19
N THR A 43 5.27 7.49 -13.25
CA THR A 43 6.52 7.44 -12.46
C THR A 43 6.25 6.90 -11.07
N ARG A 44 7.22 6.22 -10.48
CA ARG A 44 7.05 5.71 -9.10
C ARG A 44 6.89 6.84 -8.09
N PRO A 45 6.16 6.64 -6.99
CA PRO A 45 5.94 7.65 -5.96
C PRO A 45 7.23 8.22 -5.38
N GLU A 46 8.31 7.44 -5.27
CA GLU A 46 9.62 7.84 -4.76
C GLU A 46 10.52 8.53 -5.81
N GLU A 47 10.19 8.40 -7.09
CA GLU A 47 10.95 8.97 -8.21
C GLU A 47 10.50 10.41 -8.50
N GLY A 48 11.45 11.35 -8.49
CA GLY A 48 11.20 12.75 -8.80
C GLY A 48 11.70 13.74 -7.74
N SER A 49 11.43 15.02 -8.02
CA SER A 49 11.96 16.17 -7.26
C SER A 49 10.94 16.83 -6.33
N THR A 50 9.66 16.46 -6.43
CA THR A 50 8.59 17.03 -5.61
C THR A 50 8.73 16.66 -4.14
N LEU A 51 8.00 17.37 -3.27
CA LEU A 51 8.00 17.08 -1.84
C LEU A 51 7.42 15.68 -1.56
N ARG A 52 6.36 15.27 -2.27
CA ARG A 52 5.82 13.91 -2.22
C ARG A 52 6.93 12.88 -2.46
N ASN A 53 7.68 13.03 -3.55
CA ASN A 53 8.70 12.05 -3.93
C ASN A 53 9.82 11.96 -2.89
N LYS A 54 10.27 13.11 -2.37
CA LYS A 54 11.29 13.16 -1.31
C LYS A 54 10.81 12.47 -0.03
N LEU A 55 9.56 12.68 0.37
CA LEU A 55 8.98 12.01 1.54
C LEU A 55 8.77 10.50 1.29
N CYS A 56 8.33 10.09 0.10
CA CYS A 56 8.20 8.67 -0.25
C CYS A 56 9.55 7.95 -0.18
N ARG A 57 10.65 8.57 -0.64
CA ARG A 57 12.01 8.02 -0.44
C ARG A 57 12.40 7.87 1.02
N LEU A 58 11.86 8.70 1.92
CA LEU A 58 12.13 8.58 3.35
C LEU A 58 11.32 7.46 4.02
N LEU A 59 10.30 6.88 3.37
CA LEU A 59 9.59 5.72 3.90
C LEU A 59 10.44 4.45 3.91
N THR A 60 11.40 4.34 2.99
CA THR A 60 12.30 3.18 2.85
C THR A 60 13.71 3.45 3.40
N THR A 61 13.90 4.57 4.10
CA THR A 61 15.19 4.93 4.71
C THR A 61 15.57 4.00 5.88
N PRO A 62 16.86 3.68 6.10
CA PRO A 62 17.28 2.90 7.26
C PRO A 62 17.11 3.66 8.59
N PHE A 63 16.97 4.98 8.55
CA PHE A 63 16.81 5.83 9.73
C PHE A 63 15.38 5.77 10.28
N THR A 64 15.16 4.86 11.24
CA THR A 64 13.83 4.51 11.76
C THR A 64 13.06 5.69 12.38
N GLN A 65 13.75 6.64 13.02
CA GLN A 65 13.12 7.83 13.61
C GLN A 65 12.52 8.75 12.54
N VAL A 66 13.29 9.09 11.51
CA VAL A 66 12.82 9.90 10.37
C VAL A 66 11.69 9.17 9.65
N ARG A 67 11.88 7.87 9.40
CA ARG A 67 10.87 7.02 8.77
C ARG A 67 9.54 7.09 9.53
N GLY A 68 9.55 6.85 10.84
CA GLY A 68 8.32 6.87 11.66
C GLY A 68 7.60 8.21 11.64
N LEU A 69 8.35 9.33 11.67
CA LEU A 69 7.75 10.67 11.57
C LEU A 69 7.13 10.93 10.20
N VAL A 70 7.77 10.50 9.11
CA VAL A 70 7.24 10.64 7.75
C VAL A 70 6.02 9.74 7.54
N GLU A 71 6.09 8.49 8.00
CA GLU A 71 4.98 7.52 8.00
C GLU A 71 3.73 8.15 8.66
N GLU A 72 3.87 8.65 9.89
CA GLU A 72 2.78 9.27 10.64
C GLU A 72 2.27 10.56 9.98
N PHE A 73 3.17 11.42 9.51
CA PHE A 73 2.82 12.67 8.84
C PHE A 73 1.96 12.43 7.59
N LEU A 74 2.42 11.54 6.69
CA LEU A 74 1.71 11.21 5.46
C LEU A 74 0.36 10.54 5.73
N PHE A 75 0.29 9.67 6.74
CA PHE A 75 -0.96 9.00 7.10
C PHE A 75 -2.02 9.99 7.59
N ILE A 76 -1.65 10.98 8.41
CA ILE A 76 -2.58 12.04 8.85
C ILE A 76 -3.03 12.90 7.66
N LEU A 77 -2.14 13.24 6.73
CA LEU A 77 -2.51 13.95 5.50
C LEU A 77 -3.48 13.15 4.63
N CYS A 78 -3.41 11.82 4.70
CA CYS A 78 -4.34 10.89 4.06
C CYS A 78 -5.62 10.64 4.87
N LYS A 79 -5.90 11.46 5.90
CA LYS A 79 -7.03 11.28 6.83
C LYS A 79 -7.05 9.91 7.51
N GLU A 80 -5.87 9.34 7.76
CA GLU A 80 -5.71 8.02 8.36
C GLU A 80 -6.42 6.90 7.59
N ASN A 81 -6.52 7.04 6.27
CA ASN A 81 -7.11 6.04 5.38
C ASN A 81 -6.01 5.29 4.61
N VAL A 82 -6.02 3.95 4.71
CA VAL A 82 -5.03 3.05 4.11
C VAL A 82 -5.00 3.20 2.60
N MET A 83 -6.16 3.13 1.94
CA MET A 83 -6.25 3.21 0.48
C MET A 83 -5.76 4.54 -0.07
N ARG A 84 -6.02 5.65 0.62
CA ARG A 84 -5.45 6.95 0.27
C ARG A 84 -3.95 6.97 0.43
N MET A 85 -3.40 6.43 1.51
CA MET A 85 -1.95 6.35 1.67
C MET A 85 -1.32 5.55 0.54
N VAL A 86 -1.85 4.35 0.27
CA VAL A 86 -1.38 3.46 -0.80
C VAL A 86 -1.45 4.15 -2.17
N LYS A 87 -2.54 4.88 -2.47
CA LYS A 87 -2.65 5.66 -3.72
C LYS A 87 -1.52 6.67 -3.91
N TYR A 88 -1.06 7.31 -2.83
CA TYR A 88 -0.06 8.38 -2.91
C TYR A 88 1.39 7.88 -2.76
N THR A 89 1.60 6.78 -2.07
CA THR A 89 2.95 6.28 -1.73
C THR A 89 3.29 4.97 -2.43
N GLY A 90 2.32 4.23 -2.95
CA GLY A 90 2.48 2.81 -3.32
C GLY A 90 2.51 1.93 -2.06
N TYR A 91 1.97 0.71 -2.17
CA TYR A 91 1.94 -0.22 -1.04
C TYR A 91 3.33 -0.68 -0.66
N GLY A 92 4.25 -0.89 -1.61
CA GLY A 92 5.63 -1.30 -1.30
C GLY A 92 6.35 -0.35 -0.35
N ASN A 93 6.19 0.97 -0.56
CA ASN A 93 6.77 1.99 0.33
C ASN A 93 6.05 2.07 1.69
N ALA A 94 4.73 1.82 1.72
CA ALA A 94 3.92 1.88 2.94
C ALA A 94 3.84 0.57 3.72
N ALA A 95 4.25 -0.56 3.15
CA ALA A 95 4.03 -1.90 3.69
C ALA A 95 4.57 -2.03 5.11
N GLY A 96 5.78 -1.53 5.35
CA GLY A 96 6.39 -1.57 6.69
C GLY A 96 5.63 -0.74 7.74
N PHE A 97 4.98 0.35 7.35
CA PHE A 97 4.13 1.15 8.23
C PHE A 97 2.80 0.43 8.51
N LEU A 98 2.15 -0.04 7.46
CA LEU A 98 0.86 -0.73 7.52
C LEU A 98 0.97 -2.02 8.35
N ALA A 99 2.08 -2.76 8.19
CA ALA A 99 2.42 -3.92 9.00
C ALA A 99 2.45 -3.61 10.50
N LYS A 100 3.18 -2.56 10.91
CA LYS A 100 3.29 -2.16 12.32
C LYS A 100 1.96 -1.72 12.91
N ARG A 101 1.08 -1.15 12.07
CA ARG A 101 -0.23 -0.63 12.49
C ARG A 101 -1.34 -1.69 12.46
N GLY A 102 -1.07 -2.91 11.99
CA GLY A 102 -2.12 -3.92 11.81
C GLY A 102 -3.12 -3.51 10.72
N ALA A 103 -2.61 -2.98 9.60
CA ALA A 103 -3.41 -2.44 8.52
C ALA A 103 -2.92 -2.95 7.15
N MET A 104 -2.38 -4.17 7.10
CA MET A 104 -1.95 -4.79 5.84
C MET A 104 -3.14 -5.03 4.92
N LEU A 105 -2.92 -4.91 3.61
CA LEU A 105 -3.96 -5.20 2.61
C LEU A 105 -4.22 -6.71 2.56
N GLY A 106 -5.48 -7.12 2.71
CA GLY A 106 -5.93 -8.52 2.61
C GLY A 106 -6.62 -9.07 3.87
N GLY A 107 -6.71 -8.30 4.95
CA GLY A 107 -7.62 -8.60 6.06
C GLY A 107 -9.06 -8.24 5.71
N SER A 108 -10.00 -9.14 5.99
CA SER A 108 -11.46 -8.92 5.82
C SER A 108 -11.99 -7.77 6.72
N GLY A 109 -11.18 -7.33 7.69
CA GLY A 109 -11.49 -6.24 8.61
C GLY A 109 -11.21 -4.86 8.03
N ASN A 110 -12.24 -4.25 7.44
CA ASN A 110 -12.41 -2.79 7.34
C ASN A 110 -11.22 -2.00 6.74
N LEU A 111 -11.08 -2.07 5.41
CA LEU A 111 -10.42 -1.01 4.62
C LEU A 111 -11.06 0.38 4.80
N ASP A 112 -12.25 0.42 5.41
CA ASP A 112 -13.06 1.61 5.68
C ASP A 112 -13.04 2.07 7.15
N SER A 113 -12.41 1.32 8.06
CA SER A 113 -12.25 1.76 9.45
C SER A 113 -11.09 2.73 9.53
N GLY A 114 -11.36 3.99 9.18
CA GLY A 114 -10.61 5.10 9.73
C GLY A 114 -10.51 4.89 11.24
N SER A 115 -9.29 4.99 11.79
CA SER A 115 -9.16 5.17 13.24
C SER A 115 -10.15 6.26 13.66
N GLY A 116 -10.87 6.06 14.76
CA GLY A 116 -12.00 6.89 15.24
C GLY A 116 -11.74 8.40 15.46
N ALA A 117 -10.73 8.97 14.83
CA ALA A 117 -10.59 10.39 14.58
C ALA A 117 -11.74 10.90 13.70
N GLN A 118 -12.50 11.85 14.24
CA GLN A 118 -13.58 12.58 13.59
C GLN A 118 -13.07 13.42 12.41
N TYR A 119 -12.76 12.80 11.27
CA TYR A 119 -12.52 13.52 10.03
C TYR A 119 -13.86 13.81 9.36
N SER A 120 -14.18 15.09 9.17
CA SER A 120 -15.33 15.55 8.36
C SER A 120 -15.30 14.85 6.99
N SER A 121 -16.42 14.18 6.67
CA SER A 121 -16.88 13.56 5.40
C SER A 121 -15.83 13.32 4.30
N ASP A 122 -15.91 12.13 3.70
CA ASP A 122 -15.02 11.66 2.64
C ASP A 122 -15.18 12.35 1.26
N SER A 123 -15.82 13.51 1.22
CA SER A 123 -16.22 14.22 0.00
C SER A 123 -15.11 14.93 -0.77
N GLU A 124 -13.83 14.74 -0.42
CA GLU A 124 -12.73 15.26 -1.25
C GLU A 124 -12.27 14.14 -2.21
N ASP A 125 -13.03 13.94 -3.28
CA ASP A 125 -12.61 13.14 -4.43
C ASP A 125 -11.32 13.76 -4.98
N SER A 126 -10.20 13.13 -4.67
CA SER A 126 -8.88 13.56 -5.14
C SER A 126 -8.47 12.82 -6.40
N ASP A 127 -9.35 11.98 -6.97
CA ASP A 127 -9.11 11.25 -8.19
C ASP A 127 -9.26 12.23 -9.35
N THR A 128 -8.15 12.51 -10.02
CA THR A 128 -8.14 13.28 -11.26
C THR A 128 -8.69 12.42 -12.40
N GLU A 129 -9.11 13.06 -13.49
CA GLU A 129 -9.52 12.35 -14.71
C GLU A 129 -8.42 11.45 -15.27
N GLU A 130 -7.15 11.84 -15.11
CA GLU A 130 -5.99 11.02 -15.49
C GLU A 130 -5.89 9.78 -14.61
N TYR A 131 -6.00 9.93 -13.29
CA TYR A 131 -5.96 8.82 -12.37
C TYR A 131 -7.12 7.83 -12.60
N LYS A 132 -8.33 8.33 -12.85
CA LYS A 132 -9.51 7.48 -13.13
C LYS A 132 -9.34 6.61 -14.37
N LYS A 133 -8.70 7.13 -15.43
CA LYS A 133 -8.41 6.38 -16.67
C LYS A 133 -7.49 5.19 -16.45
N TYR A 134 -6.49 5.35 -15.58
CA TYR A 134 -5.47 4.32 -15.35
C TYR A 134 -5.66 3.52 -14.06
N LYS A 135 -6.71 3.81 -13.27
CA LYS A 135 -6.93 3.20 -11.95
C LYS A 135 -6.89 1.66 -11.98
N SER A 136 -7.42 1.03 -13.02
CA SER A 136 -7.41 -0.43 -13.20
C SER A 136 -6.04 -1.00 -13.61
N GLN A 137 -5.13 -0.17 -14.13
CA GLN A 137 -3.81 -0.55 -14.63
C GLN A 137 -2.66 -0.09 -13.71
N ILE A 138 -2.98 0.58 -12.60
CA ILE A 138 -1.99 0.96 -11.59
C ILE A 138 -1.71 -0.25 -10.72
N ASN A 139 -0.44 -0.64 -10.67
CA ASN A 139 0.00 -1.68 -9.76
C ASN A 139 0.00 -1.14 -8.33
N ILE A 140 -0.71 -1.79 -7.42
CA ILE A 140 -0.87 -1.38 -6.02
C ILE A 140 0.48 -1.36 -5.28
N MET A 141 1.37 -2.31 -5.61
CA MET A 141 2.68 -2.43 -4.98
C MET A 141 3.56 -1.24 -5.33
N THR A 142 3.65 -0.91 -6.62
CA THR A 142 4.54 0.16 -7.12
C THR A 142 3.88 1.53 -7.07
N GLY A 143 2.55 1.60 -7.02
CA GLY A 143 1.79 2.86 -7.05
C GLY A 143 1.91 3.60 -8.37
N CYS A 144 2.39 2.94 -9.43
CA CYS A 144 2.53 3.51 -10.76
C CYS A 144 1.84 2.64 -11.81
N TYR A 145 1.55 3.26 -12.94
CA TYR A 145 1.09 2.59 -14.13
C TYR A 145 2.18 1.68 -14.68
N GLU A 146 1.85 0.40 -14.85
CA GLU A 146 2.68 -0.55 -15.55
C GLU A 146 1.99 -0.90 -16.87
N LYS A 147 2.73 -0.80 -17.97
CA LYS A 147 2.22 -1.27 -19.26
C LYS A 147 1.90 -2.76 -19.11
N PRO A 148 0.78 -3.26 -19.67
CA PRO A 148 0.50 -4.68 -19.71
C PRO A 148 1.71 -5.41 -20.31
N HIS A 149 2.33 -6.28 -19.51
CA HIS A 149 3.43 -7.10 -20.01
C HIS A 149 2.85 -8.22 -20.88
N PRO A 150 3.51 -8.57 -22.01
CA PRO A 150 3.10 -9.73 -22.77
C PRO A 150 3.16 -10.97 -21.86
N ASN A 151 2.20 -11.88 -22.02
CA ASN A 151 2.14 -13.09 -21.22
C ASN A 151 3.46 -13.88 -21.40
N PRO A 152 4.25 -14.10 -20.32
CA PRO A 152 5.54 -14.79 -20.43
C PRO A 152 5.37 -16.26 -20.87
N MET A 153 4.18 -16.82 -20.67
CA MET A 153 3.81 -18.18 -21.06
C MET A 153 3.34 -18.29 -22.52
N ALA A 154 3.29 -17.19 -23.28
CA ALA A 154 2.74 -17.19 -24.65
C ALA A 154 3.57 -18.02 -25.65
N SER A 155 4.86 -18.22 -25.36
CA SER A 155 5.77 -19.03 -26.19
C SER A 155 5.92 -20.49 -25.72
N MET A 156 5.24 -20.88 -24.65
CA MET A 156 5.34 -22.23 -24.07
C MET A 156 4.20 -23.12 -24.57
N SER A 157 4.51 -24.38 -24.90
CA SER A 157 3.47 -25.39 -25.16
C SER A 157 2.72 -25.75 -23.88
N GLU A 158 1.51 -26.31 -23.99
CA GLU A 158 0.73 -26.68 -22.80
C GLU A 158 1.46 -27.69 -21.91
N GLU A 159 2.12 -28.68 -22.51
CA GLU A 159 2.96 -29.66 -21.80
C GLU A 159 4.10 -28.98 -21.02
N GLN A 160 4.74 -27.95 -21.60
CA GLN A 160 5.77 -27.19 -20.90
C GLN A 160 5.20 -26.40 -19.72
N LYS A 161 4.01 -25.81 -19.88
CA LYS A 161 3.35 -25.10 -18.78
C LYS A 161 3.04 -26.04 -17.62
N GLU A 162 2.54 -27.25 -17.91
CA GLU A 162 2.25 -28.26 -16.90
C GLU A 162 3.54 -28.73 -16.19
N TYR A 163 4.63 -28.96 -16.94
CA TYR A 163 5.91 -29.34 -16.36
C TYR A 163 6.47 -28.26 -15.42
N GLU A 164 6.50 -27.00 -15.86
CA GLU A 164 6.97 -25.87 -15.05
C GLU A 164 6.07 -25.64 -13.82
N ALA A 165 4.76 -25.85 -13.95
CA ALA A 165 3.82 -25.77 -12.83
C ALA A 165 4.11 -26.85 -11.77
N LEU A 166 4.36 -28.10 -12.19
CA LEU A 166 4.74 -29.18 -11.29
C LEU A 166 6.10 -28.92 -10.63
N GLU A 167 7.07 -28.39 -11.38
CA GLU A 167 8.37 -28.00 -10.83
C GLU A 167 8.23 -26.88 -9.78
N LEU A 168 7.39 -25.88 -10.03
CA LEU A 168 7.09 -24.80 -9.09
C LEU A 168 6.46 -25.33 -7.80
N VAL A 169 5.47 -26.23 -7.91
CA VAL A 169 4.82 -26.86 -6.74
C VAL A 169 5.85 -27.63 -5.91
N LYS A 170 6.72 -28.39 -6.56
CA LYS A 170 7.79 -29.14 -5.88
C LYS A 170 8.77 -28.21 -5.14
N LYS A 171 9.16 -27.09 -5.76
CA LYS A 171 10.04 -26.09 -5.13
C LYS A 171 9.36 -25.40 -3.94
N LEU A 172 8.08 -25.05 -4.06
CA LEU A 172 7.31 -24.45 -2.96
C LEU A 172 7.13 -25.42 -1.79
N ASP A 173 6.80 -26.68 -2.07
CA ASP A 173 6.69 -27.75 -1.06
C ASP A 173 8.03 -27.99 -0.35
N GLN A 174 9.15 -27.99 -1.09
CA GLN A 174 10.49 -28.07 -0.51
C GLN A 174 10.75 -26.89 0.45
N LEU A 175 10.51 -25.65 0.02
CA LEU A 175 10.70 -24.46 0.86
C LEU A 175 9.80 -24.46 2.10
N ALA A 176 8.58 -25.00 2.00
CA ALA A 176 7.66 -25.14 3.12
C ALA A 176 8.14 -26.18 4.13
N ARG A 177 8.60 -27.35 3.66
CA ARG A 177 9.14 -28.42 4.54
C ARG A 177 10.43 -28.02 5.23
N ASP A 178 11.29 -27.29 4.52
CA ASP A 178 12.54 -26.75 5.07
C ASP A 178 12.29 -25.59 6.05
N GLY A 179 11.03 -25.15 6.21
CA GLY A 179 10.63 -24.07 7.11
C GLY A 179 11.06 -22.67 6.65
N VAL A 180 11.48 -22.52 5.39
CA VAL A 180 11.91 -21.24 4.81
C VAL A 180 10.71 -20.35 4.50
N VAL A 181 9.61 -20.95 4.03
CA VAL A 181 8.37 -20.25 3.70
C VAL A 181 7.23 -20.86 4.51
N GLN A 182 6.44 -20.01 5.17
CA GLN A 182 5.25 -20.42 5.89
C GLN A 182 4.03 -19.69 5.33
N PRO A 183 2.95 -20.40 4.96
CA PRO A 183 1.71 -19.77 4.57
C PRO A 183 1.10 -18.98 5.74
N CYS A 184 0.64 -17.76 5.47
CA CYS A 184 0.01 -16.88 6.46
C CYS A 184 -1.24 -16.24 5.87
N ARG A 185 -2.23 -15.96 6.73
CA ARG A 185 -3.40 -15.13 6.45
C ARG A 185 -3.29 -13.81 7.19
N ILE A 186 -4.11 -12.83 6.86
CA ILE A 186 -4.21 -11.59 7.62
C ILE A 186 -5.38 -11.73 8.60
N GLY A 187 -5.09 -11.70 9.90
CA GLY A 187 -6.09 -11.79 10.96
C GLY A 187 -7.00 -10.56 11.02
N GLU A 188 -8.02 -10.61 11.87
CA GLU A 188 -8.93 -9.47 12.12
C GLU A 188 -8.19 -8.23 12.67
N ASP A 189 -7.04 -8.45 13.30
CA ASP A 189 -6.14 -7.40 13.81
C ASP A 189 -5.23 -6.79 12.73
N GLY A 190 -5.38 -7.24 11.47
CA GLY A 190 -4.63 -6.80 10.30
C GLY A 190 -3.14 -7.19 10.31
N ARG A 191 -2.77 -8.20 11.12
CA ARG A 191 -1.42 -8.77 11.19
C ARG A 191 -1.35 -10.15 10.53
N PRO A 192 -0.17 -10.59 10.07
CA PRO A 192 -0.01 -11.92 9.51
C PRO A 192 -0.06 -13.00 10.60
N GLU A 193 -0.97 -13.95 10.43
CA GLU A 193 -1.13 -15.14 11.27
C GLU A 193 -0.75 -16.39 10.46
N PRO A 194 0.04 -17.33 11.03
CA PRO A 194 0.39 -18.55 10.34
C PRO A 194 -0.84 -19.43 10.12
N VAL A 195 -0.91 -20.05 8.95
CA VAL A 195 -1.99 -20.97 8.59
C VAL A 195 -1.47 -22.40 8.65
N GLY A 196 -2.24 -23.29 9.29
CA GLY A 196 -1.87 -24.70 9.44
C GLY A 196 -2.07 -25.48 8.14
N GLN A 197 -3.16 -25.21 7.42
CA GLN A 197 -3.51 -25.93 6.20
C GLN A 197 -3.88 -24.97 5.05
N VAL A 198 -3.32 -25.20 3.86
CA VAL A 198 -3.51 -24.34 2.67
C VAL A 198 -4.99 -24.17 2.27
N LEU A 199 -5.86 -25.12 2.64
CA LEU A 199 -7.30 -25.03 2.38
C LEU A 199 -7.96 -23.83 3.07
N GLU A 200 -7.48 -23.44 4.25
CA GLU A 200 -7.99 -22.27 4.98
C GLU A 200 -7.80 -20.97 4.17
N LEU A 201 -6.75 -20.88 3.34
CA LEU A 201 -6.52 -19.72 2.47
C LEU A 201 -7.52 -19.63 1.31
N ILE A 202 -7.98 -20.78 0.80
CA ILE A 202 -8.89 -20.84 -0.35
C ILE A 202 -10.30 -20.40 0.07
N GLU A 203 -10.72 -20.78 1.28
CA GLU A 203 -11.99 -20.34 1.85
C GLU A 203 -12.05 -18.82 1.98
N ASP A 204 -10.99 -18.18 2.48
CA ASP A 204 -10.92 -16.72 2.62
C ASP A 204 -10.95 -15.99 1.25
N ILE A 205 -10.24 -16.50 0.25
CA ILE A 205 -10.24 -15.91 -1.11
C ILE A 205 -11.63 -15.98 -1.74
N SER A 206 -12.36 -17.09 -1.53
CA SER A 206 -13.71 -17.26 -2.06
C SER A 206 -14.73 -16.30 -1.44
N GLN A 207 -14.53 -15.89 -0.19
CA GLN A 207 -15.37 -14.89 0.48
C GLN A 207 -15.03 -13.44 0.08
N GLN A 208 -13.84 -13.19 -0.44
CA GLN A 208 -13.38 -11.86 -0.87
C GLN A 208 -13.77 -11.50 -2.32
N GLN A 209 -14.33 -12.43 -3.10
CA GLN A 209 -14.84 -12.11 -4.44
C GLN A 209 -16.15 -11.31 -4.33
N PRO A 210 -16.27 -10.15 -5.01
CA PRO A 210 -17.54 -9.44 -5.07
C PRO A 210 -18.59 -10.34 -5.74
N LYS A 211 -19.75 -10.53 -5.08
CA LYS A 211 -20.89 -11.22 -5.68
C LYS A 211 -21.21 -10.55 -7.02
N PRO A 212 -21.38 -11.33 -8.12
CA PRO A 212 -21.81 -10.76 -9.39
C PRO A 212 -23.12 -10.02 -9.15
N THR A 213 -23.16 -8.76 -9.57
CA THR A 213 -24.36 -7.93 -9.58
C THR A 213 -25.37 -8.68 -10.43
N GLN A 214 -26.46 -9.13 -9.82
CA GLN A 214 -27.62 -9.58 -10.57
C GLN A 214 -28.15 -8.32 -11.26
N ASP A 215 -27.94 -8.22 -12.56
CA ASP A 215 -28.67 -7.29 -13.40
C ASP A 215 -30.14 -7.76 -13.35
N ASP A 216 -30.97 -7.03 -12.61
CA ASP A 216 -32.42 -7.18 -12.64
C ASP A 216 -32.92 -6.66 -14.00
N ASP A 217 -33.45 -7.56 -14.83
CA ASP A 217 -34.27 -7.26 -16.02
C ASP A 217 -35.59 -6.57 -15.62
#